data_AF-A0A832TPZ6-F1
#
_entry.id   AF-A0A832TPZ6-F1
#
_cell.length_a   1.000
_cell.length_b   1.000
_cell.length_c   1.000
_cell.angle_alpha   90.00
_cell.angle_beta   90.00
_cell.angle_gamma   90.00
#
_symmetry.space_group_name_H-M   'P 1'
#
loop_
_entity.id
_entity.type
_entity.pdbx_description
1 polymer ?
#
loop_
_entity_poly.entity_id
_entity_poly.type
_entity_poly.pdbx_seq_one_letter_code
_entity_poly.pdbx_strand_id
1 'polypeptide(L)'
;MNQNPTTSTYIKNTQKKGFRTYSNFVTFKDWIYDLLNTELNYFSSMISKKRLGEIIQMSNSESDLVNKAEKFLSLLDDNHE
;
A
#
# COMPACT_ATOMS: atom_id res chain seq x y z
N MET A 1 1.08 31.70 30.72
CA MET A 1 0.93 30.43 29.97
C MET A 1 -0.26 30.56 29.04
N ASN A 2 -0.10 30.35 27.73
CA ASN A 2 -1.23 30.28 26.79
C ASN A 2 -1.96 28.94 27.00
N GLN A 3 -3.25 28.98 27.33
CA GLN A 3 -4.04 27.79 27.64
C GLN A 3 -4.51 27.00 26.40
N ASN A 4 -4.39 27.57 25.20
CA ASN A 4 -4.76 26.91 23.95
C ASN A 4 -3.76 27.25 22.84
N PRO A 5 -2.67 26.47 22.68
CA PRO A 5 -1.61 26.75 21.72
C PRO A 5 -2.03 26.56 20.25
N THR A 6 -3.18 25.91 19.99
CA THR A 6 -3.68 25.65 18.63
C THR A 6 -5.18 25.87 18.53
N THR A 7 -5.63 26.52 17.45
CA THR A 7 -7.04 26.84 17.16
C THR A 7 -7.73 25.77 16.29
N SER A 8 -6.98 24.80 15.77
CA SER A 8 -7.50 23.80 14.83
C SER A 8 -7.57 22.41 15.45
N THR A 9 -8.52 21.61 14.99
CA THR A 9 -8.58 20.18 15.30
C THR A 9 -7.43 19.47 14.60
N TYR A 10 -6.61 18.72 15.35
CA TYR A 10 -5.54 17.90 14.79
C TYR A 10 -6.05 16.96 13.67
N ILE A 11 -5.20 16.72 12.67
CA ILE A 11 -5.47 15.73 11.62
C ILE A 11 -5.67 14.38 12.31
N LYS A 12 -6.80 13.72 12.08
CA LYS A 12 -7.09 12.39 12.64
C LYS A 12 -6.87 11.27 11.63
N ASN A 13 -7.00 11.55 10.35
CA ASN A 13 -6.85 10.60 9.26
C ASN A 13 -6.34 11.31 8.00
N THR A 14 -5.44 10.70 7.26
CA THR A 14 -5.19 11.07 5.86
C THR A 14 -6.08 10.25 4.93
N GLN A 15 -6.34 10.76 3.72
CA GLN A 15 -7.24 10.13 2.74
C GLN A 15 -6.84 8.67 2.44
N LYS A 16 -5.54 8.39 2.33
CA LYS A 16 -5.00 7.03 2.10
C LYS A 16 -4.67 6.28 3.39
N LYS A 17 -5.09 6.78 4.56
CA LYS A 17 -4.84 6.20 5.88
C LYS A 17 -3.35 5.96 6.20
N GLY A 18 -2.43 6.64 5.52
CA GLY A 18 -1.00 6.63 5.85
C GLY A 18 -0.70 7.30 7.20
N PHE A 19 -1.65 8.08 7.72
CA PHE A 19 -1.65 8.55 9.10
C PHE A 19 -3.05 8.38 9.68
N ARG A 20 -3.10 7.88 10.91
CA ARG A 20 -4.34 7.65 11.66
C ARG A 20 -4.12 7.82 13.16
N THR A 21 -5.01 8.57 13.79
CA THR A 21 -5.07 8.68 15.26
C THR A 21 -6.14 7.73 15.79
N TYR A 22 -5.75 6.82 16.68
CA TYR A 22 -6.66 5.92 17.37
C TYR A 22 -6.91 6.42 18.79
N SER A 23 -8.17 6.47 19.19
CA SER A 23 -8.59 6.81 20.57
C SER A 23 -8.92 5.58 21.42
N ASN A 24 -8.88 4.38 20.83
CA ASN A 24 -9.23 3.12 21.47
C ASN A 24 -8.20 2.05 21.07
N PHE A 25 -7.70 1.32 22.06
CA PHE A 25 -6.69 0.28 21.85
C PHE A 25 -7.22 -0.92 21.05
N VAL A 26 -8.47 -1.31 21.26
CA VAL A 26 -9.10 -2.45 20.55
C VAL A 26 -9.17 -2.17 19.06
N THR A 27 -9.65 -0.99 18.65
CA THR A 27 -9.73 -0.64 17.22
C THR A 27 -8.35 -0.46 16.58
N PHE A 28 -7.36 -0.01 17.34
CA PHE A 28 -5.97 -0.01 16.89
C PHE A 28 -5.45 -1.44 16.69
N LYS A 29 -5.68 -2.32 17.68
CA LYS A 29 -5.27 -3.72 17.65
C LYS A 29 -5.88 -4.44 16.45
N ASP A 30 -7.18 -4.35 16.25
CA ASP A 30 -7.88 -5.00 15.14
C ASP A 30 -7.34 -4.53 13.79
N TRP A 31 -7.09 -3.22 13.63
CA TRP A 31 -6.51 -2.68 12.41
C TRP A 31 -5.08 -3.19 12.15
N ILE A 32 -4.27 -3.37 13.19
CA ILE A 32 -2.94 -3.97 13.05
C ILE A 32 -3.05 -5.45 12.67
N TYR A 33 -3.98 -6.21 13.24
CA TYR A 33 -4.21 -7.59 12.82
C TYR A 33 -4.63 -7.68 11.35
N ASP A 34 -5.56 -6.83 10.91
CA ASP A 34 -5.95 -6.77 9.50
C ASP A 34 -4.75 -6.44 8.61
N LEU A 35 -3.95 -5.45 9.00
CA LEU A 35 -2.75 -5.05 8.24
C LEU A 35 -1.73 -6.19 8.13
N LEU A 36 -1.49 -6.92 9.22
CA LEU A 36 -0.52 -8.02 9.26
C LEU A 36 -1.03 -9.28 8.54
N ASN A 37 -2.34 -9.51 8.52
CA ASN A 37 -2.94 -10.66 7.85
C ASN A 37 -3.29 -10.39 6.37
N THR A 38 -3.21 -9.13 5.93
CA THR A 38 -3.40 -8.80 4.52
C THR A 38 -2.10 -9.06 3.77
N GLU A 39 -2.14 -9.94 2.78
CA GLU A 39 -1.03 -10.19 1.87
C GLU A 39 -0.83 -8.97 0.95
N LEU A 40 0.04 -8.05 1.38
CA LEU A 40 0.39 -6.83 0.64
C LEU A 40 1.80 -6.96 0.08
N ASN A 41 1.93 -6.82 -1.24
CA ASN A 41 3.21 -6.76 -1.92
C ASN A 41 3.63 -5.29 -2.10
N TYR A 42 4.82 -4.94 -1.61
CA TYR A 42 5.40 -3.60 -1.78
C TYR A 42 6.29 -3.57 -3.02
N PHE A 43 6.01 -2.67 -3.97
CA PHE A 43 6.87 -2.43 -5.14
C PHE A 43 7.28 -0.95 -5.20
N SER A 44 8.57 -0.66 -5.07
CA SER A 44 9.15 0.70 -5.08
C SER A 44 9.74 1.10 -6.43
N SER A 45 9.16 0.64 -7.52
CA SER A 45 9.82 0.69 -8.81
C SER A 45 9.62 2.04 -9.50
N MET A 46 10.70 2.77 -9.77
CA MET A 46 10.71 3.96 -10.61
C MET A 46 10.71 3.55 -12.10
N ILE A 47 9.70 2.77 -12.50
CA ILE A 47 9.59 2.15 -13.82
C ILE A 47 8.88 3.11 -14.79
N SER A 48 9.41 3.19 -16.01
CA SER A 48 8.77 3.98 -17.08
C SER A 48 7.44 3.36 -17.51
N LYS A 49 6.50 4.19 -17.97
CA LYS A 49 5.19 3.71 -18.46
C LYS A 49 5.30 2.65 -19.56
N LYS A 50 6.31 2.77 -20.43
CA LYS A 50 6.56 1.79 -21.50
C LYS A 50 6.86 0.41 -20.91
N ARG A 51 7.82 0.34 -19.99
CA ARG A 51 8.23 -0.91 -19.35
C ARG A 51 7.12 -1.52 -18.49
N LEU A 52 6.36 -0.69 -17.78
CA LEU A 52 5.18 -1.16 -17.06
C LEU A 52 4.14 -1.80 -18.01
N GLY A 53 3.93 -1.21 -19.19
CA GLY A 53 3.07 -1.79 -20.22
C GLY A 53 3.54 -3.16 -20.70
N GLU A 54 4.85 -3.35 -20.90
CA GLU A 54 5.43 -4.65 -21.26
C GLU A 54 5.21 -5.70 -20.17
N ILE A 55 5.42 -5.33 -18.89
CA ILE A 55 5.19 -6.23 -17.75
C ILE A 55 3.73 -6.65 -17.66
N ILE A 56 2.79 -5.72 -17.83
CA ILE A 56 1.35 -6.02 -17.87
C ILE A 56 1.04 -6.99 -19.00
N GLN A 57 1.60 -6.76 -20.20
CA GLN A 57 1.34 -7.61 -21.35
C GLN A 57 1.88 -9.03 -21.16
N MET A 58 3.10 -9.18 -20.63
CA MET A 58 3.69 -10.49 -20.33
C MET A 58 2.87 -11.24 -19.28
N SER A 59 2.50 -10.57 -18.20
CA SER A 59 1.74 -11.19 -17.10
C SER A 59 0.34 -11.62 -17.54
N ASN A 60 -0.29 -10.89 -18.47
CA ASN A 60 -1.63 -11.21 -18.96
C ASN A 60 -1.69 -12.52 -19.80
N SER A 61 -0.55 -13.11 -20.14
CA SER A 61 -0.48 -14.41 -20.83
C SER A 61 -0.82 -15.60 -19.94
N GLU A 62 -0.81 -15.42 -18.60
CA GLU A 62 -1.17 -16.47 -17.64
C GLU A 62 -2.69 -16.78 -17.68
N SER A 63 -3.05 -18.00 -17.27
CA SER A 63 -4.42 -18.54 -17.44
C SER A 63 -5.47 -17.98 -16.49
N ASP A 64 -5.08 -17.63 -15.27
CA ASP A 64 -5.98 -17.17 -14.21
C ASP A 64 -5.43 -15.96 -13.47
N LEU A 65 -6.31 -15.29 -12.71
CA LEU A 65 -6.00 -14.01 -12.08
C LEU A 65 -4.89 -14.09 -11.02
N VAL A 66 -4.75 -15.22 -10.32
CA VAL A 66 -3.72 -15.38 -9.29
C VAL A 66 -2.37 -15.50 -9.95
N ASN A 67 -2.23 -16.40 -10.94
CA ASN A 67 -0.99 -16.56 -11.70
C ASN A 67 -0.60 -15.28 -12.45
N LYS A 68 -1.58 -14.52 -12.98
CA LYS A 68 -1.34 -13.19 -13.57
C LYS A 68 -0.72 -12.22 -12.56
N ALA A 69 -1.23 -12.20 -11.32
CA ALA A 69 -0.73 -11.32 -10.27
C ALA A 69 0.66 -11.73 -9.82
N GLU A 70 0.91 -13.02 -9.60
CA GLU A 70 2.23 -13.55 -9.23
C GLU A 70 3.28 -13.24 -10.29
N LYS A 71 2.96 -13.49 -11.57
CA LYS A 71 3.85 -13.19 -12.68
C LYS A 71 4.15 -11.70 -12.80
N PHE A 72 3.15 -10.85 -12.58
CA PHE A 72 3.30 -9.40 -12.58
C PHE A 72 4.24 -8.93 -11.47
N LEU A 73 4.08 -9.46 -10.26
CA LEU A 73 4.91 -9.12 -9.11
C LEU A 73 6.35 -9.60 -9.29
N SER A 74 6.56 -10.83 -9.77
CA SER A 74 7.92 -11.35 -10.02
C SER A 74 8.65 -10.47 -11.05
N LEU A 75 7.95 -10.12 -12.14
CA LEU A 75 8.51 -9.28 -13.19
C LEU A 75 8.75 -7.85 -12.75
N LEU A 76 8.08 -7.34 -11.72
CA LEU A 76 8.33 -6.02 -11.14
C LEU A 76 9.60 -6.03 -10.29
N ASP A 77 9.76 -7.03 -9.41
CA ASP A 77 10.89 -7.17 -8.49
C ASP A 77 12.22 -7.39 -9.23
N ASP A 78 12.21 -8.14 -10.34
CA ASP A 78 13.39 -8.40 -11.16
C ASP A 78 14.00 -7.14 -11.83
N ASN A 79 13.30 -5.98 -11.87
CA ASN A 79 13.89 -4.73 -12.42
C ASN A 79 14.56 -3.84 -11.36
N HIS A 80 14.80 -4.37 -10.16
CA HIS A 80 15.48 -3.65 -9.07
C HIS A 80 16.98 -3.99 -8.91
N GLU A 81 17.55 -4.83 -9.79
CA GLU A 81 19.02 -4.96 -9.99
C GLU A 81 19.54 -3.99 -11.06
#